data_AF-A0A374HTE8-F1
#
_entry.id   AF-A0A374HTE8-F1
#
_cell.length_a   1.000
_cell.length_b   1.000
_cell.length_c   1.000
_cell.angle_alpha   90.00
_cell.angle_beta   90.00
_cell.angle_gamma   90.00
#
_symmetry.space_group_name_H-M   'P 1'
#
loop_
_entity.id
_entity.type
_entity.pdbx_description
1 polymer ?
#
loop_
_entity_poly.entity_id
_entity_poly.type
_entity_poly.pdbx_seq_one_letter_code
_entity_poly.pdbx_strand_id
1 'polypeptide(L)'
;MTILRYKLNGLSGVVINGEAGYVDIDNPYISQIRLEDDFKILEVVLKENILYFDNQEQIDNAVYGIFFNILLEIQGHIECPEIVRTKIIGENDKLADNKIYIKNSPVDVRISLHADAVYESIVRDNFVKNAEVELQLVLAMLQNKNEIVTFLSLYDYIKEKIWRLYYSSENESTQKKVTTYLQNHQADYGEDLTFVVDNRRKTVDWLTYLRNEISHATIKNNVEEYKTLGENINSGTIRLALKIINNLLMEEYEND
;
A
#
# COMPACT_ATOMS: atom_id res chain seq x y z
N MET A 1 3.86 17.49 25.19
CA MET A 1 4.08 16.39 24.22
C MET A 1 2.72 15.82 23.87
N THR A 2 2.34 15.91 22.60
CA THR A 2 1.08 15.34 22.10
C THR A 2 1.37 13.99 21.45
N ILE A 3 0.63 12.95 21.85
CA ILE A 3 0.72 11.60 21.26
C ILE A 3 -0.62 11.23 20.66
N LEU A 4 -0.60 10.78 19.42
CA LEU A 4 -1.76 10.23 18.71
C LEU A 4 -1.60 8.72 18.63
N ARG A 5 -2.62 7.98 19.04
CA ARG A 5 -2.63 6.51 18.98
C ARG A 5 -3.62 6.04 17.93
N TYR A 6 -3.14 5.24 17.01
CA TYR A 6 -3.91 4.65 15.92
C TYR A 6 -3.90 3.13 16.05
N LYS A 7 -5.03 2.51 15.75
CA LYS A 7 -5.14 1.06 15.55
C LYS A 7 -5.03 0.77 14.06
N LEU A 8 -4.22 -0.21 13.71
CA LEU A 8 -4.07 -0.73 12.36
C LEU A 8 -4.85 -2.05 12.27
N ASN A 9 -5.78 -2.12 11.32
CA ASN A 9 -6.60 -3.29 11.03
C ASN A 9 -6.33 -3.78 9.60
N GLY A 10 -6.79 -4.99 9.28
CA GLY A 10 -6.63 -5.56 7.93
C GLY A 10 -5.23 -6.11 7.65
N LEU A 11 -4.35 -6.07 8.66
CA LEU A 11 -3.01 -6.60 8.66
C LEU A 11 -2.98 -7.82 9.59
N SER A 12 -2.68 -8.99 9.05
CA SER A 12 -2.55 -10.22 9.83
C SER A 12 -1.28 -10.97 9.43
N GLY A 13 -0.85 -11.93 10.27
CA GLY A 13 0.28 -12.78 9.92
C GLY A 13 1.66 -12.13 10.05
N VAL A 14 1.80 -11.01 10.78
CA VAL A 14 3.12 -10.44 11.09
C VAL A 14 3.42 -10.58 12.57
N VAL A 15 4.69 -10.87 12.87
CA VAL A 15 5.23 -10.87 14.23
C VAL A 15 6.50 -10.04 14.22
N ILE A 16 6.60 -9.04 15.09
CA ILE A 16 7.83 -8.25 15.24
C ILE A 16 8.73 -8.94 16.24
N ASN A 17 9.96 -9.25 15.83
CA ASN A 17 11.00 -9.68 16.74
C ASN A 17 11.92 -8.49 17.08
N GLY A 18 12.11 -8.27 18.39
CA GLY A 18 12.91 -7.16 18.94
C GLY A 18 12.05 -6.07 19.58
N GLU A 19 12.64 -5.28 20.48
CA GLU A 19 11.98 -4.08 21.00
C GLU A 19 12.17 -2.94 20.01
N ALA A 20 11.07 -2.46 19.42
CA ALA A 20 11.09 -1.18 18.75
C ALA A 20 10.71 -0.06 19.72
N GLY A 21 11.69 0.79 19.99
CA GLY A 21 11.48 2.08 20.62
C GLY A 21 10.80 3.07 19.66
N TYR A 22 10.73 4.33 20.08
CA TYR A 22 10.36 5.42 19.18
C TYR A 22 11.47 5.65 18.16
N VAL A 23 11.08 5.88 16.91
CA VAL A 23 11.97 6.21 15.80
C VAL A 23 11.66 7.61 15.32
N ASP A 24 12.70 8.43 15.16
CA ASP A 24 12.60 9.79 14.64
C ASP A 24 12.23 9.79 13.16
N ILE A 25 11.37 10.71 12.75
CA ILE A 25 10.99 10.90 11.34
C ILE A 25 11.18 12.35 10.90
N ASP A 26 11.63 12.53 9.65
CA ASP A 26 11.73 13.86 9.06
C ASP A 26 10.38 14.32 8.49
N ASN A 27 9.54 14.88 9.35
CA ASN A 27 8.23 15.41 8.98
C ASN A 27 7.99 16.81 9.59
N PRO A 28 7.26 17.74 8.94
CA PRO A 28 7.00 19.06 9.50
C PRO A 28 6.20 19.07 10.81
N TYR A 29 5.35 18.06 11.05
CA TYR A 29 4.42 18.00 12.19
C TYR A 29 4.76 16.89 13.19
N ILE A 30 5.24 15.75 12.70
CA ILE A 30 5.52 14.56 13.48
C ILE A 30 7.02 14.51 13.79
N SER A 31 7.39 14.23 15.04
CA SER A 31 8.77 14.02 15.46
C SER A 31 9.16 12.55 15.45
N GLN A 32 8.27 11.68 15.95
CA GLN A 32 8.58 10.28 16.18
C GLN A 32 7.37 9.39 15.92
N ILE A 33 7.64 8.13 15.57
CA ILE A 33 6.63 7.07 15.47
C ILE A 33 7.05 5.84 16.26
N ARG A 34 6.06 5.03 16.64
CA ARG A 34 6.26 3.71 17.23
C ARG A 34 5.13 2.77 16.86
N LEU A 35 5.48 1.59 16.40
CA LEU A 35 4.63 0.46 16.11
C LEU A 35 4.66 -0.52 17.30
N GLU A 36 3.48 -0.87 17.79
CA GLU A 36 3.29 -1.83 18.87
C GLU A 36 2.38 -2.99 18.42
N ASP A 37 2.37 -4.06 19.23
CA ASP A 37 1.45 -5.19 19.09
C ASP A 37 1.45 -5.79 17.67
N ASP A 38 2.64 -6.11 17.15
CA ASP A 38 2.80 -6.73 15.84
C ASP A 38 2.14 -5.95 14.68
N PHE A 39 2.45 -4.66 14.56
CA PHE A 39 1.83 -3.73 13.60
C PHE A 39 0.31 -3.56 13.77
N LYS A 40 -0.24 -3.77 14.96
CA LYS A 40 -1.67 -3.44 15.23
C LYS A 40 -1.87 -2.04 15.78
N ILE A 41 -0.81 -1.39 16.24
CA ILE A 41 -0.89 -0.07 16.84
C ILE A 41 0.23 0.80 16.30
N LEU A 42 -0.11 2.01 15.87
CA LEU A 42 0.81 3.07 15.51
C LEU A 42 0.63 4.23 16.50
N GLU A 43 1.69 4.57 17.21
CA GLU A 43 1.79 5.79 17.98
C GLU A 43 2.60 6.83 17.22
N VAL A 44 2.11 8.07 17.23
CA VAL A 44 2.69 9.21 16.52
C VAL A 44 2.89 10.32 17.53
N VAL A 45 4.12 10.80 17.67
CA VAL A 45 4.48 11.91 18.56
C VAL A 45 4.60 13.17 17.72
N LEU A 46 3.87 14.21 18.10
CA LEU A 46 3.95 15.50 17.43
C LEU A 46 5.15 16.31 17.93
N LYS A 47 5.69 17.15 17.05
CA LYS A 47 6.74 18.13 17.40
C LYS A 47 6.25 19.09 18.49
N GLU A 48 7.20 19.65 19.24
CA GLU A 48 6.88 20.64 20.27
C GLU A 48 6.07 21.80 19.69
N ASN A 49 5.03 22.22 20.44
CA ASN A 49 4.11 23.31 20.10
C ASN A 49 3.22 23.08 18.87
N ILE A 50 3.25 21.90 18.23
CA ILE A 50 2.24 21.52 17.23
C ILE A 50 1.03 20.98 17.97
N LEU A 51 -0.13 21.61 17.72
CA LEU A 51 -1.41 21.13 18.20
C LEU A 51 -2.11 20.32 17.12
N TYR A 52 -2.64 19.15 17.49
CA TYR A 52 -3.35 18.29 16.56
C TYR A 52 -4.57 18.99 15.96
N PHE A 53 -5.40 19.62 16.79
CA PHE A 53 -6.66 20.22 16.32
C PHE A 53 -6.46 21.41 15.37
N ASP A 54 -5.30 22.06 15.43
CA ASP A 54 -4.97 23.19 14.55
C ASP A 54 -4.37 22.74 13.20
N ASN A 55 -3.87 21.50 13.13
CA ASN A 55 -3.14 20.97 11.97
C ASN A 55 -3.67 19.58 11.55
N GLN A 56 -4.94 19.30 11.83
CA GLN A 56 -5.51 17.97 11.72
C GLN A 56 -5.32 17.34 10.33
N GLU A 57 -5.62 18.09 9.28
CA GLU A 57 -5.57 17.60 7.90
C GLU A 57 -4.14 17.20 7.50
N GLN A 58 -3.16 18.06 7.80
CA GLN A 58 -1.77 17.83 7.44
C GLN A 58 -1.16 16.68 8.24
N ILE A 59 -1.55 16.55 9.52
CA ILE A 59 -1.13 15.43 10.37
C ILE A 59 -1.75 14.13 9.89
N ASP A 60 -3.06 14.10 9.62
CA ASP A 60 -3.74 12.89 9.14
C ASP A 60 -3.16 12.45 7.78
N ASN A 61 -2.83 13.38 6.87
CA ASN A 61 -2.14 13.09 5.60
C ASN A 61 -0.76 12.46 5.81
N ALA A 62 0.05 13.03 6.72
CA ALA A 62 1.35 12.45 7.05
C ALA A 62 1.22 11.03 7.63
N VAL A 63 0.20 10.80 8.47
CA VAL A 63 -0.10 9.48 9.03
C VAL A 63 -0.57 8.48 7.97
N TYR A 64 -1.35 8.91 6.96
CA TYR A 64 -1.69 8.06 5.83
C TYR A 64 -0.47 7.65 5.02
N GLY A 65 0.52 8.53 4.85
CA GLY A 65 1.77 8.17 4.18
C GLY A 65 2.57 7.14 4.97
N ILE A 66 2.69 7.32 6.29
CA ILE A 66 3.32 6.32 7.16
C ILE A 66 2.58 4.97 7.05
N PHE A 67 1.25 4.99 7.02
CA PHE A 67 0.45 3.77 6.87
C PHE A 67 0.68 3.09 5.52
N PHE A 68 0.75 3.85 4.43
CA PHE A 68 1.06 3.31 3.12
C PHE A 68 2.43 2.65 3.07
N ASN A 69 3.44 3.28 3.68
CA ASN A 69 4.78 2.71 3.76
C ASN A 69 4.80 1.38 4.53
N ILE A 70 3.99 1.27 5.60
CA ILE A 70 3.80 -0.01 6.30
C ILE A 70 3.23 -1.07 5.34
N LEU A 71 2.27 -0.71 4.48
CA LEU A 71 1.69 -1.65 3.50
C LEU A 71 2.69 -2.13 2.44
N LEU A 72 3.66 -1.29 2.05
CA LEU A 72 4.72 -1.66 1.11
C LEU A 72 5.65 -2.73 1.68
N GLU A 73 5.86 -2.68 3.00
CA GLU A 73 6.89 -3.46 3.69
C GLU A 73 6.35 -4.72 4.37
N ILE A 74 5.06 -4.72 4.71
CA ILE A 74 4.47 -5.84 5.42
C ILE A 74 4.39 -7.09 4.52
N GLN A 75 5.07 -8.15 4.95
CA GLN A 75 5.02 -9.45 4.26
C GLN A 75 3.80 -10.30 4.65
N GLY A 76 3.04 -9.85 5.64
CA GLY A 76 1.80 -10.49 6.09
C GLY A 76 0.63 -10.33 5.13
N HIS A 77 -0.53 -10.81 5.57
CA HIS A 77 -1.76 -10.71 4.80
C HIS A 77 -2.36 -9.30 4.90
N ILE A 78 -2.76 -8.78 3.74
CA ILE A 78 -3.41 -7.48 3.57
C ILE A 78 -4.82 -7.74 3.02
N GLU A 79 -5.84 -7.50 3.84
CA GLU A 79 -7.24 -7.44 3.41
C GLU A 79 -7.86 -6.17 4.00
N CYS A 80 -8.43 -5.32 3.14
CA CYS A 80 -9.10 -4.07 3.51
C CYS A 80 -8.37 -3.30 4.64
N PRO A 81 -7.10 -2.91 4.43
CA PRO A 81 -6.28 -2.29 5.45
C PRO A 81 -6.88 -0.96 5.92
N GLU A 82 -6.93 -0.75 7.24
CA GLU A 82 -7.59 0.43 7.83
C GLU A 82 -6.77 0.98 8.99
N ILE A 83 -6.68 2.30 9.08
CA ILE A 83 -6.05 3.02 10.19
C ILE A 83 -7.10 3.84 10.93
N VAL A 84 -7.24 3.61 12.24
CA VAL A 84 -8.27 4.23 13.07
C VAL A 84 -7.62 4.96 14.23
N ARG A 85 -7.82 6.28 14.33
CA ARG A 85 -7.36 7.03 15.50
C ARG A 85 -8.22 6.67 16.71
N THR A 86 -7.56 6.23 17.77
CA THR A 86 -8.19 5.77 19.02
C THR A 86 -8.02 6.74 20.18
N LYS A 87 -6.93 7.53 20.17
CA LYS A 87 -6.63 8.43 21.30
C LYS A 87 -5.77 9.61 20.87
N ILE A 88 -5.97 10.74 21.56
CA ILE A 88 -5.09 11.91 21.58
C ILE A 88 -4.71 12.14 23.05
N ILE A 89 -3.41 12.14 23.34
CA ILE A 89 -2.85 12.34 24.68
C ILE A 89 -2.13 13.69 24.69
N GLY A 90 -2.34 14.51 25.72
CA GLY A 90 -1.64 15.80 25.89
C GLY A 90 -2.39 17.04 25.39
N GLU A 91 -3.48 16.85 24.63
CA GLU A 91 -4.42 17.91 24.23
C GLU A 91 -5.83 17.55 24.70
N ASN A 92 -6.19 18.03 25.90
CA ASN A 92 -7.51 17.85 26.52
C ASN A 92 -8.02 16.39 26.64
N ASP A 93 -7.16 15.35 26.57
CA ASP A 93 -7.50 13.92 26.72
C ASP A 93 -8.88 13.51 26.13
N LYS A 94 -9.29 14.15 25.03
CA LYS A 94 -10.58 13.89 24.40
C LYS A 94 -10.46 12.61 23.58
N LEU A 95 -11.26 11.61 23.94
CA LEU A 95 -11.56 10.46 23.09
C LEU A 95 -12.28 10.96 21.83
N ALA A 96 -11.50 11.26 20.78
CA ALA A 96 -12.04 11.54 19.47
C ALA A 96 -12.24 10.21 18.74
N ASP A 97 -13.44 9.65 18.88
CA ASP A 97 -13.90 8.46 18.15
C ASP A 97 -14.22 8.86 16.69
N ASN A 98 -13.19 9.23 15.92
CA ASN A 98 -13.34 9.49 14.48
C ASN A 98 -13.24 8.15 13.75
N LYS A 99 -14.39 7.52 13.55
CA LYS A 99 -14.54 6.36 12.67
C LYS A 99 -14.40 6.79 11.22
N ILE A 100 -13.28 6.43 10.62
CA ILE A 100 -13.14 6.37 9.17
C ILE A 100 -13.15 4.87 8.84
N TYR A 101 -14.15 4.44 8.07
CA TYR A 101 -14.37 3.04 7.64
C TYR A 101 -13.39 2.71 6.46
N ILE A 102 -13.07 1.47 6.03
CA ILE A 102 -13.91 0.26 5.82
C ILE A 102 -13.12 -1.09 5.84
N LYS A 103 -13.18 -1.80 6.97
CA LYS A 103 -13.59 -3.22 7.22
C LYS A 103 -13.06 -4.50 6.46
N ASN A 104 -12.53 -5.42 7.31
CA ASN A 104 -12.42 -6.91 7.37
C ASN A 104 -11.11 -7.59 6.90
N SER A 105 -10.67 -8.62 7.67
CA SER A 105 -9.42 -9.41 7.54
C SER A 105 -9.68 -10.94 7.64
N PRO A 106 -8.89 -11.86 7.01
CA PRO A 106 -8.83 -13.26 7.39
C PRO A 106 -7.38 -13.74 7.71
N VAL A 107 -7.40 -14.86 8.45
CA VAL A 107 -6.43 -15.92 8.82
C VAL A 107 -4.92 -15.85 8.47
N ASP A 108 -4.15 -16.28 9.48
CA ASP A 108 -2.69 -16.27 9.70
C ASP A 108 -1.80 -17.10 8.76
N VAL A 109 -0.82 -16.43 8.13
CA VAL A 109 0.52 -16.97 7.84
C VAL A 109 1.52 -16.08 8.59
N ARG A 110 2.25 -16.61 9.58
CA ARG A 110 3.12 -15.79 10.44
C ARG A 110 4.51 -15.64 9.86
N ILE A 111 4.90 -14.40 9.54
CA ILE A 111 6.26 -14.03 9.15
C ILE A 111 6.85 -13.15 10.24
N SER A 112 8.10 -13.45 10.62
CA SER A 112 8.81 -12.68 11.63
C SER A 112 9.72 -11.65 10.96
N LEU A 113 9.58 -10.38 11.34
CA LEU A 113 10.38 -9.27 10.85
C LEU A 113 11.16 -8.64 12.01
N HIS A 114 12.41 -8.24 11.76
CA HIS A 114 13.17 -7.44 12.71
C HIS A 114 12.71 -5.99 12.64
N ALA A 115 12.46 -5.40 13.81
CA ALA A 115 11.86 -4.08 13.89
C ALA A 115 12.68 -3.02 13.13
N ASP A 116 13.98 -2.91 13.39
CA ASP A 116 14.86 -1.88 12.82
C ASP A 116 14.80 -1.81 11.28
N ALA A 117 14.77 -2.96 10.60
CA ALA A 117 14.70 -3.01 9.14
C ALA A 117 13.38 -2.45 8.60
N VAL A 118 12.28 -2.67 9.30
CA VAL A 118 10.95 -2.15 8.91
C VAL A 118 10.83 -0.66 9.20
N TYR A 119 11.41 -0.18 10.31
CA TYR A 119 11.42 1.26 10.58
C TYR A 119 12.30 2.02 9.59
N GLU A 120 13.47 1.49 9.22
CA GLU A 120 14.32 2.15 8.22
C GLU A 120 13.58 2.32 6.88
N SER A 121 12.82 1.33 6.41
CA SER A 121 12.06 1.46 5.17
C SER A 121 10.84 2.37 5.31
N ILE A 122 10.09 2.30 6.41
CA ILE A 122 8.95 3.21 6.67
C ILE A 122 9.38 4.68 6.70
N VAL A 123 10.56 4.96 7.25
CA VAL A 123 11.07 6.33 7.45
C VAL A 123 11.82 6.86 6.23
N ARG A 124 12.47 6.01 5.42
CA ARG A 124 13.22 6.43 4.23
C ARG A 124 12.33 6.61 2.98
N ASP A 125 11.28 5.81 2.82
CA ASP A 125 10.42 5.85 1.62
C ASP A 125 9.28 6.88 1.77
N ASN A 126 9.61 8.16 1.89
CA ASN A 126 8.61 9.21 2.09
C ASN A 126 8.06 9.74 0.76
N PHE A 127 6.95 9.17 0.25
CA PHE A 127 6.37 9.61 -1.03
C PHE A 127 5.00 10.29 -1.01
N VAL A 128 4.62 10.94 0.08
CA VAL A 128 3.27 11.55 0.19
C VAL A 128 3.32 13.05 0.41
N LYS A 129 4.36 13.73 -0.07
CA LYS A 129 4.36 15.20 0.02
C LYS A 129 3.56 15.86 -1.10
N ASN A 130 3.48 15.22 -2.28
CA ASN A 130 2.86 15.80 -3.48
C ASN A 130 1.80 14.90 -4.17
N ALA A 131 1.60 13.66 -3.69
CA ALA A 131 0.71 12.66 -4.28
C ALA A 131 -0.50 12.32 -3.39
N GLU A 132 -1.01 13.29 -2.62
CA GLU A 132 -2.06 13.05 -1.61
C GLU A 132 -3.35 12.49 -2.23
N VAL A 133 -3.75 12.99 -3.39
CA VAL A 133 -4.95 12.53 -4.10
C VAL A 133 -4.78 11.10 -4.59
N GLU A 134 -3.62 10.80 -5.17
CA GLU A 134 -3.23 9.48 -5.65
C GLU A 134 -3.20 8.48 -4.51
N LEU A 135 -2.63 8.86 -3.36
CA LEU A 135 -2.63 8.03 -2.17
C LEU A 135 -4.05 7.69 -1.71
N GLN A 136 -4.92 8.70 -1.58
CA GLN A 136 -6.31 8.48 -1.17
C GLN A 136 -7.04 7.54 -2.13
N LEU A 137 -6.79 7.70 -3.44
CA LEU A 137 -7.38 6.85 -4.47
C LEU A 137 -6.89 5.40 -4.37
N VAL A 138 -5.60 5.17 -4.14
CA VAL A 138 -5.03 3.83 -3.94
C VAL A 138 -5.56 3.19 -2.66
N LEU A 139 -5.59 3.93 -1.54
CA LEU A 139 -6.17 3.44 -0.28
C LEU A 139 -7.65 3.07 -0.45
N ALA A 140 -8.42 3.85 -1.22
CA ALA A 140 -9.82 3.55 -1.54
C ALA A 140 -9.97 2.27 -2.37
N MET A 141 -9.07 2.00 -3.32
CA MET A 141 -9.06 0.73 -4.07
C MET A 141 -8.87 -0.47 -3.15
N LEU A 142 -7.98 -0.34 -2.16
CA LEU A 142 -7.69 -1.39 -1.17
C LEU A 142 -8.88 -1.69 -0.23
N GLN A 143 -9.85 -0.79 -0.10
CA GLN A 143 -11.06 -1.03 0.72
C GLN A 143 -12.06 -1.99 0.06
N ASN A 144 -11.82 -2.43 -1.17
CA ASN A 144 -12.73 -3.37 -1.82
C ASN A 144 -12.52 -4.79 -1.29
N LYS A 145 -13.62 -5.42 -0.84
CA LYS A 145 -13.61 -6.79 -0.31
C LYS A 145 -13.45 -7.87 -1.37
N ASN A 146 -13.64 -7.50 -2.63
CA ASN A 146 -13.43 -8.42 -3.74
C ASN A 146 -12.00 -8.24 -4.23
N GLU A 147 -11.14 -9.22 -3.93
CA GLU A 147 -9.72 -9.22 -4.28
C GLU A 147 -9.48 -9.03 -5.78
N ILE A 148 -10.37 -9.56 -6.64
CA ILE A 148 -10.30 -9.37 -8.08
C ILE A 148 -10.56 -7.91 -8.44
N VAL A 149 -11.54 -7.26 -7.82
CA VAL A 149 -11.83 -5.85 -8.09
C VAL A 149 -10.70 -4.96 -7.55
N THR A 150 -10.16 -5.25 -6.37
CA THR A 150 -8.99 -4.57 -5.81
C THR A 150 -7.81 -4.66 -6.79
N PHE A 151 -7.45 -5.88 -7.18
CA PHE A 151 -6.37 -6.14 -8.11
C PHE A 151 -6.57 -5.47 -9.47
N LEU A 152 -7.74 -5.62 -10.09
CA LEU A 152 -8.02 -5.01 -11.39
C LEU A 152 -7.95 -3.47 -11.32
N SER A 153 -8.42 -2.89 -10.22
CA SER A 153 -8.38 -1.43 -10.01
C SER A 153 -6.95 -0.92 -9.89
N LEU A 154 -6.11 -1.60 -9.09
CA LEU A 154 -4.69 -1.29 -8.97
C LEU A 154 -3.95 -1.49 -10.31
N TYR A 155 -4.22 -2.59 -11.02
CA TYR A 155 -3.61 -2.89 -12.31
C TYR A 155 -3.98 -1.84 -13.36
N ASP A 156 -5.25 -1.47 -13.47
CA ASP A 156 -5.68 -0.46 -14.45
C ASP A 156 -5.09 0.91 -14.12
N TYR A 157 -4.92 1.24 -12.84
CA TYR A 157 -4.21 2.45 -12.42
C TYR A 157 -2.73 2.43 -12.83
N ILE A 158 -2.00 1.34 -12.58
CA ILE A 158 -0.61 1.15 -13.04
C ILE A 158 -0.52 1.32 -14.56
N LYS A 159 -1.42 0.65 -15.28
CA LYS A 159 -1.47 0.66 -16.75
C LYS A 159 -1.70 2.07 -17.30
N GLU A 160 -2.56 2.86 -16.66
CA GLU A 160 -2.81 4.27 -17.00
C GLU A 160 -1.59 5.15 -16.68
N LYS A 161 -0.99 5.01 -15.49
CA LYS A 161 0.19 5.79 -15.08
C LYS A 161 1.39 5.54 -15.99
N ILE A 162 1.71 4.29 -16.31
CA ILE A 162 2.76 3.93 -17.28
C ILE A 162 2.49 4.57 -18.64
N TRP A 163 1.24 4.53 -19.11
CA TRP A 163 0.88 5.14 -20.39
C TRP A 163 1.11 6.65 -20.38
N ARG A 164 0.69 7.35 -19.32
CA ARG A 164 0.89 8.80 -19.20
C ARG A 164 2.36 9.20 -19.16
N LEU A 165 3.17 8.50 -18.37
CA LEU A 165 4.59 8.85 -18.18
C LEU A 165 5.44 8.53 -19.42
N TYR A 166 5.21 7.38 -20.05
CA TYR A 166 6.13 6.85 -21.06
C TYR A 166 5.58 6.83 -22.49
N TYR A 167 4.26 6.90 -22.66
CA TYR A 167 3.59 6.64 -23.93
C TYR A 167 2.45 7.61 -24.22
N SER A 168 2.46 8.82 -23.66
CA SER A 168 1.39 9.82 -23.81
C SER A 168 1.14 10.28 -25.25
N SER A 169 2.11 10.09 -26.14
CA SER A 169 1.95 10.32 -27.59
C SER A 169 1.20 9.20 -28.32
N GLU A 170 0.97 8.06 -27.67
CA GLU A 170 0.23 6.92 -28.24
C GLU A 170 -1.26 7.00 -27.90
N ASN A 171 -2.12 6.46 -28.78
CA ASN A 171 -3.57 6.61 -28.68
C ASN A 171 -4.21 5.87 -27.49
N GLU A 172 -3.59 4.82 -26.96
CA GLU A 172 -4.19 4.00 -25.91
C GLU A 172 -3.17 3.33 -24.98
N SER A 173 -3.60 3.13 -23.73
CA SER A 173 -2.91 2.32 -22.74
C SER A 173 -3.10 0.82 -23.02
N THR A 174 -2.01 0.06 -23.11
CA THR A 174 -2.06 -1.39 -23.43
C THR A 174 -1.30 -2.25 -22.41
N GLN A 175 -1.75 -3.50 -22.21
CA GLN A 175 -1.08 -4.45 -21.31
C GLN A 175 0.37 -4.73 -21.71
N LYS A 176 0.68 -4.66 -23.02
CA LYS A 176 2.05 -4.83 -23.53
C LYS A 176 3.00 -3.80 -22.93
N LYS A 177 2.54 -2.56 -22.72
CA LYS A 177 3.36 -1.49 -22.13
C LYS A 177 3.69 -1.75 -20.67
N VAL A 178 2.75 -2.32 -19.91
CA VAL A 178 2.99 -2.76 -18.53
C VAL A 178 4.10 -3.82 -18.51
N THR A 179 3.97 -4.86 -19.32
CA THR A 179 5.01 -5.91 -19.42
C THR A 179 6.36 -5.33 -19.84
N THR A 180 6.40 -4.43 -20.82
CA THR A 180 7.66 -3.79 -21.27
C THR A 180 8.29 -2.93 -20.17
N TYR A 181 7.49 -2.12 -19.46
CA TYR A 181 7.98 -1.33 -18.34
C TYR A 181 8.58 -2.23 -17.25
N LEU A 182 7.87 -3.28 -16.84
CA LEU A 182 8.33 -4.19 -15.78
C LEU A 182 9.57 -5.01 -16.20
N GLN A 183 9.74 -5.30 -17.48
CA GLN A 183 10.97 -5.91 -17.99
C GLN A 183 12.19 -4.98 -17.83
N ASN A 184 12.00 -3.69 -18.10
CA ASN A 184 13.08 -2.70 -18.00
C ASN A 184 13.45 -2.36 -16.55
N HIS A 185 12.50 -2.51 -15.62
CA HIS A 185 12.64 -2.18 -14.20
C HIS A 185 12.69 -3.43 -13.31
N GLN A 186 13.05 -4.60 -13.87
CA GLN A 186 13.03 -5.86 -13.13
C GLN A 186 13.91 -5.82 -11.87
N ALA A 187 15.03 -5.09 -11.92
CA ALA A 187 15.96 -4.95 -10.81
C ALA A 187 15.32 -4.28 -9.58
N ASP A 188 14.34 -3.40 -9.79
CA ASP A 188 13.71 -2.62 -8.72
C ASP A 188 12.70 -3.44 -7.90
N TYR A 189 12.21 -4.54 -8.48
CA TYR A 189 11.18 -5.39 -7.87
C TYR A 189 11.72 -6.76 -7.40
N GLY A 190 12.97 -7.10 -7.76
CA GLY A 190 13.65 -8.30 -7.29
C GLY A 190 12.82 -9.58 -7.45
N GLU A 191 12.72 -10.37 -6.37
CA GLU A 191 11.98 -11.64 -6.35
C GLU A 191 10.45 -11.48 -6.30
N ASP A 192 9.94 -10.29 -5.93
CA ASP A 192 8.49 -10.04 -5.90
C ASP A 192 7.91 -10.05 -7.34
N LEU A 193 8.70 -9.66 -8.37
CA LEU A 193 8.28 -9.66 -9.77
C LEU A 193 8.63 -10.99 -10.46
N THR A 194 7.58 -11.73 -10.85
CA THR A 194 7.73 -12.99 -11.60
C THR A 194 7.21 -12.84 -13.04
N PHE A 195 7.91 -13.49 -13.97
CA PHE A 195 7.48 -13.64 -15.37
C PHE A 195 7.04 -15.08 -15.65
N VAL A 196 5.94 -15.22 -16.37
CA VAL A 196 5.36 -16.51 -16.76
C VAL A 196 5.19 -16.59 -18.27
N VAL A 197 5.16 -17.81 -18.81
CA VAL A 197 4.87 -18.04 -20.22
C VAL A 197 3.37 -18.27 -20.38
N ASP A 198 2.70 -17.40 -21.13
CA ASP A 198 1.26 -17.50 -21.37
C ASP A 198 0.90 -18.66 -22.31
N ASN A 199 -0.41 -18.90 -22.47
CA ASN A 199 -0.96 -19.92 -23.36
C ASN A 199 -0.60 -19.71 -24.85
N ARG A 200 -0.10 -18.53 -25.22
CA ARG A 200 0.38 -18.17 -26.58
C ARG A 200 1.90 -18.22 -26.69
N ARG A 201 2.59 -18.79 -25.70
CA ARG A 201 4.05 -18.91 -25.60
C ARG A 201 4.78 -17.56 -25.55
N LYS A 202 4.13 -16.53 -25.01
CA LYS A 202 4.75 -15.23 -24.76
C LYS A 202 5.10 -15.10 -23.28
N THR A 203 6.29 -14.59 -23.01
CA THR A 203 6.68 -14.19 -21.66
C THR A 203 5.93 -12.92 -21.27
N VAL A 204 5.18 -12.97 -20.18
CA VAL A 204 4.40 -11.86 -19.62
C VAL A 204 4.67 -11.78 -18.11
N ASP A 205 4.56 -10.59 -17.54
CA ASP A 205 4.62 -10.42 -16.09
C ASP A 205 3.37 -11.04 -15.42
N TRP A 206 3.52 -11.44 -14.16
CA TRP A 206 2.46 -12.09 -13.39
C TRP A 206 1.17 -11.25 -13.28
N LEU A 207 1.28 -9.92 -13.15
CA LEU A 207 0.11 -9.04 -13.05
C LEU A 207 -0.66 -9.03 -14.38
N THR A 208 0.03 -8.85 -15.49
CA THR A 208 -0.58 -8.90 -16.83
C THR A 208 -1.18 -10.26 -17.11
N TYR A 209 -0.52 -11.35 -16.70
CA TYR A 209 -1.04 -12.70 -16.82
C TYR A 209 -2.38 -12.84 -16.08
N LEU A 210 -2.43 -12.54 -14.77
CA LEU A 210 -3.64 -12.63 -13.96
C LEU A 210 -4.79 -11.80 -14.56
N ARG A 211 -4.51 -10.55 -14.95
CA ARG A 211 -5.53 -9.67 -15.56
C ARG A 211 -6.11 -10.28 -16.84
N ASN A 212 -5.28 -10.91 -17.66
CA ASN A 212 -5.74 -11.54 -18.90
C ASN A 212 -6.57 -12.79 -18.63
N GLU A 213 -6.16 -13.64 -17.69
CA GLU A 213 -6.94 -14.83 -17.32
C GLU A 213 -8.29 -14.43 -16.72
N ILE A 214 -8.35 -13.40 -15.86
CA ILE A 214 -9.62 -12.88 -15.31
C ILE A 214 -10.52 -12.35 -16.44
N SER A 215 -9.95 -11.63 -17.41
CA SER A 215 -10.69 -11.15 -18.58
C SER A 215 -11.22 -12.33 -19.42
N HIS A 216 -10.44 -13.40 -19.58
CA HIS A 216 -10.87 -14.60 -20.30
C HIS A 216 -11.98 -15.35 -19.59
N ALA A 217 -11.88 -15.55 -18.27
CA ALA A 217 -12.92 -16.15 -17.45
C ALA A 217 -14.24 -15.36 -17.54
N THR A 218 -14.15 -14.03 -17.50
CA THR A 218 -15.31 -13.13 -17.64
C THR A 218 -15.98 -13.26 -19.01
N ILE A 219 -15.20 -13.25 -20.10
CA ILE A 219 -15.71 -13.41 -21.48
C ILE A 219 -16.39 -14.77 -21.67
N LYS A 220 -15.81 -15.83 -21.10
CA LYS A 220 -16.37 -17.19 -21.16
C LYS A 220 -17.54 -17.39 -20.19
N ASN A 221 -17.84 -16.40 -19.34
CA ASN A 221 -18.78 -16.52 -18.22
C ASN A 221 -18.47 -17.72 -17.30
N ASN A 222 -17.18 -18.00 -17.08
CA ASN A 222 -16.72 -19.13 -16.26
C ASN A 222 -16.53 -18.68 -14.80
N VAL A 223 -17.58 -18.83 -14.00
CA VAL A 223 -17.61 -18.38 -12.60
C VAL A 223 -16.61 -19.13 -11.71
N GLU A 224 -16.38 -20.41 -11.98
CA GLU A 224 -15.47 -21.22 -11.15
C GLU A 224 -14.01 -20.78 -11.35
N GLU A 225 -13.59 -20.67 -12.61
CA GLU A 225 -12.26 -20.14 -12.96
C GLU A 225 -12.08 -18.71 -12.43
N TYR A 226 -13.11 -17.87 -12.51
CA TYR A 226 -13.09 -16.52 -11.95
C TYR A 226 -12.82 -16.53 -10.44
N LYS A 227 -13.49 -17.40 -9.67
CA LYS A 227 -13.26 -17.53 -8.23
C LYS A 227 -11.87 -18.04 -7.89
N THR A 228 -11.42 -19.11 -8.56
CA THR A 228 -10.07 -19.66 -8.36
C THR A 228 -8.99 -18.63 -8.69
N LEU A 229 -9.18 -17.80 -9.72
CA LEU A 229 -8.26 -16.70 -10.01
C LEU A 229 -8.25 -15.65 -8.90
N GLY A 230 -9.41 -15.36 -8.29
CA GLY A 230 -9.50 -14.49 -7.13
C GLY A 230 -8.69 -15.00 -5.94
N GLU A 231 -8.85 -16.28 -5.58
CA GLU A 231 -8.12 -16.92 -4.48
C GLU A 231 -6.59 -16.93 -4.68
N ASN A 232 -6.12 -16.81 -5.93
CA ASN A 232 -4.70 -16.72 -6.27
C ASN A 232 -4.13 -15.30 -6.16
N ILE A 233 -4.97 -14.27 -5.99
CA ILE A 233 -4.56 -12.89 -5.74
C ILE A 233 -4.18 -12.77 -4.26
N ASN A 234 -2.95 -13.16 -3.95
CA ASN A 234 -2.43 -13.07 -2.59
C ASN A 234 -1.87 -11.67 -2.29
N SER A 235 -1.53 -11.44 -1.02
CA SER A 235 -0.98 -10.15 -0.56
C SER A 235 0.38 -9.80 -1.18
N GLY A 236 1.14 -10.79 -1.67
CA GLY A 236 2.35 -10.52 -2.47
C GLY A 236 2.05 -9.87 -3.82
N THR A 237 0.96 -10.29 -4.47
CA THR A 237 0.47 -9.68 -5.72
C THR A 237 0.03 -8.23 -5.49
N ILE A 238 -0.71 -7.98 -4.41
CA ILE A 238 -1.13 -6.62 -4.04
C ILE A 238 0.07 -5.75 -3.68
N ARG A 239 1.02 -6.25 -2.86
CA ARG A 239 2.23 -5.52 -2.48
C ARG A 239 3.09 -5.17 -3.70
N LEU A 240 3.28 -6.10 -4.64
CA LEU A 240 3.99 -5.79 -5.90
C LEU A 240 3.30 -4.65 -6.65
N ALA A 241 1.96 -4.67 -6.76
CA ALA A 241 1.22 -3.59 -7.39
C ALA A 241 1.42 -2.25 -6.65
N LEU A 242 1.39 -2.24 -5.31
CA LEU A 242 1.66 -1.03 -4.52
C LEU A 242 3.09 -0.51 -4.70
N LYS A 243 4.09 -1.38 -4.75
CA LYS A 243 5.49 -1.00 -5.04
C LYS A 243 5.65 -0.36 -6.41
N ILE A 244 5.01 -0.94 -7.44
CA ILE A 244 5.02 -0.36 -8.80
C ILE A 244 4.34 1.01 -8.80
N ILE A 245 3.20 1.15 -8.13
CA ILE A 245 2.51 2.45 -8.01
C ILE A 245 3.39 3.47 -7.32
N ASN A 246 4.03 3.09 -6.21
CA ASN A 246 4.94 3.96 -5.48
C ASN A 246 6.07 4.47 -6.40
N ASN A 247 6.73 3.59 -7.13
CA ASN A 247 7.81 3.95 -8.05
C ASN A 247 7.33 4.87 -9.19
N LEU A 248 6.15 4.60 -9.77
CA LEU A 248 5.59 5.45 -10.83
C LEU A 248 5.26 6.85 -10.32
N LEU A 249 4.74 6.97 -9.09
CA LEU A 249 4.54 8.26 -8.45
C LEU A 249 5.89 8.93 -8.20
N MET A 250 6.88 8.18 -7.71
CA MET A 250 8.26 8.69 -7.51
C MET A 250 8.81 9.35 -8.76
N GLU A 251 8.74 8.65 -9.88
CA GLU A 251 9.18 9.13 -11.18
C GLU A 251 8.38 10.37 -11.64
N GLU A 252 7.07 10.45 -11.38
CA GLU A 252 6.23 11.58 -11.79
C GLU A 252 6.66 12.88 -11.10
N TYR A 253 6.88 12.84 -9.78
CA TYR A 253 7.18 14.04 -8.99
C TYR A 253 8.68 14.37 -8.86
N GLU A 254 9.58 13.48 -9.27
CA GLU A 254 11.00 13.83 -9.49
C GLU A 254 11.22 14.57 -10.82
N ASN A 255 10.29 14.43 -11.77
CA ASN A 255 10.36 15.05 -13.10
C ASN A 255 9.57 16.38 -13.22
N ASP A 256 8.85 16.79 -12.17
CA ASP A 256 8.11 18.07 -12.04
C ASP A 256 8.91 19.14 -11.27
#